data_AF-A0A2H0DSF0-F1
#
_entry.id   AF-A0A2H0DSF0-F1
#
_cell.length_a   1.000
_cell.length_b   1.000
_cell.length_c   1.000
_cell.angle_alpha   90.00
_cell.angle_beta   90.00
_cell.angle_gamma   90.00
#
_symmetry.space_group_name_H-M   'P 1'
#
loop_
_entity.id
_entity.type
_entity.pdbx_description
1 polymer ?
#
loop_
_entity_poly.entity_id
_entity_poly.type
_entity_poly.pdbx_seq_one_letter_code
_entity_poly.pdbx_strand_id
1 'polypeptide(L)'
;MGILDVDMDGVREYEAQKRGKEFKIMRKLIPEPFLGNIESAPLLLLGGNPGFHPDDCKWHSGEEFRAAAIENLKGNKKGIYLLEARFQESPGAQWWRRRLGCLCKEIARQLGMEDLEKAFKILSRGTAIVEQHPYHTKKFSLPKALKCLPSFEFVKEMIEEAVEENRFVIIVRSHKIWKERVRLLNNPERENIIETRHIQSAYLTPRKFNQDAEIGYEEIQRLAEYLIGVDRRKKG
;
A
#
# COMPACT_ATOMS: atom_id res chain seq x y z
N MET A 1 7.00 -11.52 17.91
CA MET A 1 5.86 -10.73 18.43
C MET A 1 5.29 -9.91 17.28
N GLY A 2 3.98 -9.58 17.26
CA GLY A 2 3.35 -8.83 16.15
C GLY A 2 3.35 -7.30 16.31
N ILE A 3 4.07 -6.80 17.30
CA ILE A 3 4.30 -5.37 17.54
C ILE A 3 5.81 -5.15 17.48
N LEU A 4 6.26 -4.09 16.82
CA LEU A 4 7.67 -3.71 16.81
C LEU A 4 8.04 -3.12 18.18
N ASP A 5 9.21 -3.47 18.70
CA ASP A 5 9.63 -3.02 20.03
C ASP A 5 9.68 -1.49 20.14
N VAL A 6 10.13 -0.83 19.06
CA VAL A 6 10.20 0.64 18.97
C VAL A 6 8.84 1.33 19.06
N ASP A 7 7.74 0.63 18.79
CA ASP A 7 6.39 1.17 18.81
C ASP A 7 5.61 0.83 20.08
N MET A 8 6.20 0.04 20.99
CA MET A 8 5.49 -0.59 22.09
C MET A 8 4.78 0.44 22.99
N ASP A 9 5.41 1.57 23.26
CA ASP A 9 4.85 2.62 24.11
C ASP A 9 3.66 3.33 23.47
N GLY A 10 3.77 3.69 22.18
CA GLY A 10 2.65 4.26 21.43
C GLY A 10 1.46 3.29 21.29
N VAL A 11 1.75 1.99 21.14
CA VAL A 11 0.71 0.94 21.12
C VAL A 11 0.04 0.77 22.48
N ARG A 12 0.80 0.82 23.58
CA ARG A 12 0.24 0.75 24.95
C ARG A 12 -0.64 1.96 25.25
N GLU A 13 -0.17 3.16 24.91
CA GLU A 13 -0.96 4.39 25.06
C GLU A 13 -2.26 4.31 24.25
N TYR A 14 -2.19 3.82 23.02
CA TYR A 14 -3.37 3.60 22.18
C TYR A 14 -4.39 2.65 22.82
N GLU A 15 -3.94 1.49 23.29
CA GLU A 15 -4.81 0.46 23.86
C GLU A 15 -5.43 0.90 25.21
N ALA A 16 -4.79 1.81 25.94
CA ALA A 16 -5.31 2.38 27.18
C ALA A 16 -6.56 3.25 26.99
N GLN A 17 -6.86 3.72 25.77
CA GLN A 17 -7.97 4.63 25.45
C GLN A 17 -9.38 3.99 25.55
N LYS A 18 -9.52 2.78 26.11
CA LYS A 18 -10.79 2.06 26.36
C LYS A 18 -11.76 2.05 25.16
N ARG A 19 -11.26 1.72 23.98
CA ARG A 19 -12.05 1.72 22.72
C ARG A 19 -12.72 0.37 22.45
N GLY A 20 -13.71 0.39 21.54
CA GLY A 20 -14.41 -0.82 21.07
C GLY A 20 -13.46 -1.90 20.54
N LYS A 21 -13.85 -3.17 20.63
CA LYS A 21 -13.02 -4.33 20.26
C LYS A 21 -12.54 -4.27 18.81
N GLU A 22 -13.29 -3.64 17.92
CA GLU A 22 -12.94 -3.51 16.51
C GLU A 22 -11.74 -2.59 16.23
N PHE A 23 -11.37 -1.76 17.20
CA PHE A 23 -10.21 -0.87 17.11
C PHE A 23 -8.95 -1.49 17.70
N LYS A 24 -9.03 -2.67 18.32
CA LYS A 24 -7.85 -3.31 18.93
C LYS A 24 -6.85 -3.77 17.88
N ILE A 25 -5.57 -3.63 18.19
CA ILE A 25 -4.48 -4.10 17.35
C ILE A 25 -4.38 -5.63 17.47
N MET A 26 -4.24 -6.29 16.32
CA MET A 26 -4.09 -7.74 16.23
C MET A 26 -2.62 -8.14 16.45
N ARG A 27 -2.24 -8.30 17.73
CA ARG A 27 -0.86 -8.60 18.17
C ARG A 27 -0.22 -9.89 17.65
N LYS A 28 -1.02 -10.79 17.05
CA LYS A 28 -0.55 -12.07 16.49
C LYS A 28 -0.16 -11.96 15.00
N LEU A 29 -0.56 -10.89 14.33
CA LEU A 29 -0.27 -10.67 12.92
C LEU A 29 1.07 -9.95 12.76
N ILE A 30 1.70 -10.14 11.62
CA ILE A 30 2.97 -9.49 11.30
C ILE A 30 2.68 -8.02 10.97
N PRO A 31 3.49 -7.07 11.45
CA PRO A 31 3.35 -5.67 11.06
C PRO A 31 3.57 -5.51 9.54
N GLU A 32 2.75 -4.67 8.90
CA GLU A 32 2.83 -4.34 7.48
C GLU A 32 2.88 -2.80 7.30
N PRO A 33 4.03 -2.15 7.61
CA PRO A 33 4.21 -0.71 7.37
C PRO A 33 4.18 -0.39 5.87
N PHE A 34 4.62 -1.33 5.06
CA PHE A 34 4.59 -1.26 3.61
C PHE A 34 4.50 -2.67 3.00
N LEU A 35 4.17 -2.75 1.72
CA LEU A 35 4.20 -3.96 0.90
C LEU A 35 4.98 -3.70 -0.39
N GLY A 36 5.86 -4.61 -0.77
CA GLY A 36 6.70 -4.50 -1.96
C GLY A 36 8.06 -3.85 -1.68
N ASN A 37 8.78 -3.51 -2.77
CA ASN A 37 10.09 -2.88 -2.68
C ASN A 37 9.91 -1.36 -2.52
N ILE A 38 9.79 -0.87 -1.29
CA ILE A 38 9.53 0.56 -1.03
C ILE A 38 10.68 1.46 -1.51
N GLU A 39 11.93 0.97 -1.42
CA GLU A 39 13.13 1.72 -1.82
C GLU A 39 13.15 2.07 -3.31
N SER A 40 12.64 1.21 -4.19
CA SER A 40 12.82 1.38 -5.65
C SER A 40 11.54 1.25 -6.48
N ALA A 41 10.37 1.01 -5.87
CA ALA A 41 9.11 0.91 -6.60
C ALA A 41 8.74 2.24 -7.28
N PRO A 42 8.62 2.29 -8.62
CA PRO A 42 8.35 3.54 -9.32
C PRO A 42 6.98 4.18 -8.97
N LEU A 43 6.06 3.40 -8.41
CA LEU A 43 4.76 3.86 -7.90
C LEU A 43 4.62 3.54 -6.40
N LEU A 44 4.29 4.54 -5.58
CA LEU A 44 3.88 4.38 -4.19
C LEU A 44 2.38 4.64 -4.03
N LEU A 45 1.68 3.78 -3.30
CA LEU A 45 0.28 3.95 -2.91
C LEU A 45 0.18 4.18 -1.40
N LEU A 46 -0.26 5.36 -0.99
CA LEU A 46 -0.33 5.75 0.42
C LEU A 46 -1.71 5.45 1.00
N GLY A 47 -1.76 4.42 1.85
CA GLY A 47 -2.94 3.84 2.48
C GLY A 47 -3.24 4.40 3.87
N GLY A 48 -3.81 3.57 4.74
CA GLY A 48 -4.15 3.93 6.12
C GLY A 48 -3.52 2.95 7.10
N ASN A 49 -4.03 1.73 7.14
CA ASN A 49 -3.46 0.62 7.88
C ASN A 49 -3.94 -0.70 7.28
N PRO A 50 -3.25 -1.83 7.55
CA PRO A 50 -3.75 -3.13 7.13
C PRO A 50 -5.07 -3.46 7.84
N GLY A 51 -6.07 -3.88 7.07
CA GLY A 51 -7.38 -4.26 7.59
C GLY A 51 -7.35 -5.70 8.13
N PHE A 52 -8.06 -5.96 9.22
CA PHE A 52 -8.18 -7.31 9.78
C PHE A 52 -9.39 -8.08 9.22
N HIS A 53 -9.11 -9.28 8.73
CA HIS A 53 -10.06 -10.34 8.43
C HIS A 53 -9.83 -11.55 9.38
N PRO A 54 -10.87 -12.26 9.84
CA PRO A 54 -10.70 -13.43 10.71
C PRO A 54 -9.71 -14.48 10.17
N ASP A 55 -9.74 -14.72 8.86
CA ASP A 55 -8.86 -15.69 8.20
C ASP A 55 -7.38 -15.26 8.14
N ASP A 56 -7.05 -14.00 8.42
CA ASP A 56 -5.65 -13.56 8.48
C ASP A 56 -4.86 -14.37 9.51
N CYS A 57 -5.49 -14.76 10.62
CA CYS A 57 -4.85 -15.61 11.62
C CYS A 57 -4.36 -16.94 11.03
N LYS A 58 -5.16 -17.55 10.14
CA LYS A 58 -4.84 -18.81 9.47
C LYS A 58 -3.70 -18.63 8.47
N TRP A 59 -3.72 -17.55 7.70
CA TRP A 59 -2.66 -17.27 6.72
C TRP A 59 -1.33 -16.93 7.40
N HIS A 60 -1.33 -16.06 8.40
CA HIS A 60 -0.12 -15.69 9.14
C HIS A 60 0.46 -16.80 10.02
N SER A 61 -0.30 -17.88 10.29
CA SER A 61 0.24 -19.10 10.91
C SER A 61 0.89 -20.07 9.91
N GLY A 62 0.60 -19.95 8.62
CA GLY A 62 1.24 -20.76 7.58
C GLY A 62 2.69 -20.34 7.34
N GLU A 63 3.60 -21.31 7.28
CA GLU A 63 5.04 -21.07 7.18
C GLU A 63 5.41 -20.21 5.96
N GLU A 64 4.90 -20.55 4.79
CA GLU A 64 5.23 -19.88 3.54
C GLU A 64 4.75 -18.41 3.50
N PHE A 65 3.51 -18.17 3.92
CA PHE A 65 2.94 -16.82 3.98
C PHE A 65 3.65 -15.97 5.03
N ARG A 66 3.91 -16.55 6.20
CA ARG A 66 4.66 -15.90 7.29
C ARG A 66 6.07 -15.53 6.84
N ALA A 67 6.78 -16.42 6.17
CA ALA A 67 8.10 -16.15 5.62
C ALA A 67 8.03 -15.00 4.60
N ALA A 68 7.06 -15.01 3.69
CA ALA A 68 6.89 -13.94 2.71
C ALA A 68 6.61 -12.57 3.36
N ALA A 69 5.76 -12.52 4.39
CA ALA A 69 5.46 -11.30 5.13
C ALA A 69 6.66 -10.80 5.95
N ILE A 70 7.45 -11.69 6.56
CA ILE A 70 8.70 -11.33 7.26
C ILE A 70 9.73 -10.77 6.28
N GLU A 71 9.93 -11.42 5.14
CA GLU A 71 10.87 -10.92 4.12
C GLU A 71 10.41 -9.58 3.53
N ASN A 72 9.11 -9.34 3.45
CA ASN A 72 8.57 -8.03 3.09
C ASN A 72 8.90 -6.98 4.16
N LEU A 73 8.65 -7.27 5.44
CA LEU A 73 8.94 -6.36 6.55
C LEU A 73 10.42 -5.99 6.64
N LYS A 74 11.32 -6.90 6.25
CA LYS A 74 12.76 -6.65 6.15
C LYS A 74 13.19 -5.86 4.90
N GLY A 75 12.28 -5.54 3.97
CA GLY A 75 12.61 -4.88 2.71
C GLY A 75 13.14 -5.81 1.60
N ASN A 76 13.22 -7.12 1.83
CA ASN A 76 13.86 -8.07 0.89
C ASN A 76 12.96 -8.46 -0.29
N LYS A 77 11.69 -8.05 -0.31
CA LYS A 77 10.75 -8.39 -1.38
C LYS A 77 10.92 -7.47 -2.59
N LYS A 78 11.00 -8.08 -3.79
CA LYS A 78 11.06 -7.37 -5.08
C LYS A 78 9.70 -6.90 -5.60
N GLY A 79 8.63 -7.15 -4.86
CA GLY A 79 7.26 -6.79 -5.23
C GLY A 79 6.27 -7.18 -4.14
N ILE A 80 5.03 -6.73 -4.27
CA ILE A 80 3.95 -6.99 -3.30
C ILE A 80 3.67 -8.49 -3.23
N TYR A 81 4.04 -9.13 -2.12
CA TYR A 81 3.88 -10.58 -1.97
C TYR A 81 2.40 -11.01 -2.00
N LEU A 82 1.48 -10.16 -1.51
CA LEU A 82 0.02 -10.41 -1.59
C LEU A 82 -0.50 -10.51 -3.03
N LEU A 83 0.27 -10.11 -4.04
CA LEU A 83 -0.10 -10.29 -5.44
C LEU A 83 0.54 -11.54 -6.06
N GLU A 84 1.35 -12.31 -5.32
CA GLU A 84 1.86 -13.60 -5.78
C GLU A 84 0.69 -14.62 -5.90
N ALA A 85 0.66 -15.39 -6.99
CA ALA A 85 -0.43 -16.33 -7.28
C ALA A 85 -0.69 -17.35 -6.15
N ARG A 86 0.37 -17.83 -5.47
CA ARG A 86 0.27 -18.76 -4.33
C ARG A 86 -0.51 -18.21 -3.12
N PHE A 87 -0.67 -16.89 -3.01
CA PHE A 87 -1.41 -16.24 -1.93
C PHE A 87 -2.74 -15.64 -2.37
N GLN A 88 -3.20 -15.90 -3.60
CA GLN A 88 -4.40 -15.28 -4.18
C GLN A 88 -5.67 -15.44 -3.32
N GLU A 89 -5.76 -16.53 -2.55
CA GLU A 89 -6.87 -16.83 -1.66
C GLU A 89 -6.75 -16.17 -0.27
N SER A 90 -5.67 -15.45 0.01
CA SER A 90 -5.53 -14.70 1.25
C SER A 90 -6.43 -13.46 1.26
N PRO A 91 -6.99 -13.05 2.42
CA PRO A 91 -7.85 -11.88 2.48
C PRO A 91 -7.17 -10.62 1.95
N GLY A 92 -5.89 -10.41 2.30
CA GLY A 92 -5.08 -9.31 1.79
C GLY A 92 -4.89 -9.33 0.26
N ALA A 93 -4.64 -10.52 -0.32
CA ALA A 93 -4.53 -10.66 -1.77
C ALA A 93 -5.83 -10.35 -2.50
N GLN A 94 -6.94 -10.98 -2.07
CA GLN A 94 -8.27 -10.71 -2.63
C GLN A 94 -8.69 -9.25 -2.44
N TRP A 95 -8.24 -8.61 -1.35
CA TRP A 95 -8.46 -7.20 -1.13
C TRP A 95 -7.71 -6.37 -2.18
N TRP A 96 -6.39 -6.48 -2.28
CA TRP A 96 -5.58 -5.66 -3.18
C TRP A 96 -5.84 -5.92 -4.66
N ARG A 97 -6.04 -7.18 -5.07
CA ARG A 97 -6.38 -7.54 -6.47
C ARG A 97 -7.64 -6.83 -6.95
N ARG A 98 -8.65 -6.68 -6.10
CA ARG A 98 -9.88 -5.92 -6.42
C ARG A 98 -9.63 -4.42 -6.58
N ARG A 99 -8.76 -3.82 -5.74
CA ARG A 99 -8.52 -2.36 -5.73
C ARG A 99 -7.64 -1.93 -6.91
N LEU A 100 -6.71 -2.81 -7.26
CA LEU A 100 -5.76 -2.62 -8.33
C LEU A 100 -6.25 -3.18 -9.68
N GLY A 101 -7.46 -3.75 -9.72
CA GLY A 101 -7.97 -4.50 -10.86
C GLY A 101 -8.10 -3.69 -12.14
N CYS A 102 -8.51 -2.41 -12.07
CA CYS A 102 -8.58 -1.56 -13.26
C CYS A 102 -7.19 -1.29 -13.85
N LEU A 103 -6.21 -0.92 -13.01
CA LEU A 103 -4.84 -0.69 -13.45
C LEU A 103 -4.20 -1.98 -14.01
N CYS A 104 -4.45 -3.13 -13.37
CA CYS A 104 -3.99 -4.43 -13.86
C CYS A 104 -4.58 -4.77 -15.24
N LYS A 105 -5.89 -4.58 -15.43
CA LYS A 105 -6.55 -4.79 -16.72
C LYS A 105 -6.01 -3.86 -17.80
N GLU A 106 -5.70 -2.62 -17.44
CA GLU A 106 -5.12 -1.67 -18.39
C GLU A 106 -3.70 -2.07 -18.82
N ILE A 107 -2.85 -2.49 -17.87
CA ILE A 107 -1.53 -3.06 -18.18
C ILE A 107 -1.68 -4.26 -19.13
N ALA A 108 -2.60 -5.17 -18.85
CA ALA A 108 -2.85 -6.34 -19.69
C ALA A 108 -3.30 -5.94 -21.10
N ARG A 109 -4.23 -4.98 -21.21
CA ARG A 109 -4.75 -4.46 -22.48
C ARG A 109 -3.62 -3.87 -23.35
N GLN A 110 -2.79 -2.99 -22.78
CA GLN A 110 -1.70 -2.34 -23.51
C GLN A 110 -0.61 -3.31 -23.98
N LEU A 111 -0.44 -4.42 -23.26
CA LEU A 111 0.52 -5.47 -23.62
C LEU A 111 -0.08 -6.60 -24.46
N GLY A 112 -1.37 -6.56 -24.77
CA GLY A 112 -2.07 -7.66 -25.45
C GLY A 112 -2.05 -8.97 -24.66
N MET A 113 -2.08 -8.91 -23.33
CA MET A 113 -2.06 -10.08 -22.45
C MET A 113 -3.47 -10.56 -22.14
N GLU A 114 -3.74 -11.84 -22.38
CA GLU A 114 -4.98 -12.50 -21.94
C GLU A 114 -4.90 -12.92 -20.45
N ASP A 115 -3.69 -13.22 -19.97
CA ASP A 115 -3.44 -13.67 -18.61
C ASP A 115 -3.15 -12.49 -17.66
N LEU A 116 -4.12 -12.19 -16.79
CA LEU A 116 -4.00 -11.11 -15.80
C LEU A 116 -2.93 -11.38 -14.73
N GLU A 117 -2.48 -12.62 -14.52
CA GLU A 117 -1.40 -12.88 -13.55
C GLU A 117 -0.07 -12.30 -14.01
N LYS A 118 0.19 -12.29 -15.33
CA LYS A 118 1.37 -11.62 -15.90
C LYS A 118 1.31 -10.10 -15.67
N ALA A 119 0.13 -9.50 -15.82
CA ALA A 119 -0.08 -8.09 -15.54
C ALA A 119 0.06 -7.78 -14.04
N PHE A 120 -0.49 -8.61 -13.15
CA PHE A 120 -0.29 -8.47 -11.71
C PHE A 120 1.18 -8.59 -11.30
N LYS A 121 1.97 -9.42 -11.98
CA LYS A 121 3.42 -9.53 -11.73
C LYS A 121 4.17 -8.24 -12.07
N ILE A 122 3.82 -7.58 -13.18
CA ILE A 122 4.37 -6.26 -13.55
C ILE A 122 3.96 -5.23 -12.50
N LEU A 123 2.66 -5.17 -12.19
CA LEU A 123 2.12 -4.24 -11.20
C LEU A 123 2.77 -4.42 -9.82
N SER A 124 2.92 -5.67 -9.36
CA SER A 124 3.53 -6.04 -8.08
C SER A 124 4.98 -5.56 -7.96
N ARG A 125 5.77 -5.66 -9.04
CA ARG A 125 7.17 -5.22 -9.07
C ARG A 125 7.34 -3.71 -9.21
N GLY A 126 6.35 -3.06 -9.81
CA GLY A 126 6.33 -1.63 -10.05
C GLY A 126 5.70 -0.81 -8.94
N THR A 127 5.06 -1.45 -7.96
CA THR A 127 4.26 -0.76 -6.94
C THR A 127 4.73 -1.13 -5.53
N ALA A 128 4.80 -0.13 -4.65
CA ALA A 128 4.81 -0.32 -3.22
C ALA A 128 3.54 0.28 -2.60
N ILE A 129 3.02 -0.37 -1.57
CA ILE A 129 1.92 0.16 -0.75
C ILE A 129 2.53 0.59 0.58
N VAL A 130 2.16 1.76 1.09
CA VAL A 130 2.68 2.29 2.35
C VAL A 130 1.52 2.65 3.25
N GLU A 131 1.58 2.20 4.50
CA GLU A 131 0.52 2.36 5.49
C GLU A 131 0.91 3.41 6.55
N GLN A 132 -0.05 4.16 7.08
CA GLN A 132 0.22 5.18 8.11
C GLN A 132 0.62 4.57 9.45
N HIS A 133 0.16 3.35 9.71
CA HIS A 133 0.68 2.52 10.79
C HIS A 133 0.66 1.04 10.39
N PRO A 134 1.58 0.23 10.91
CA PRO A 134 1.81 -1.12 10.39
C PRO A 134 0.84 -2.18 10.93
N TYR A 135 -0.10 -1.79 11.79
CA TYR A 135 -0.82 -2.74 12.64
C TYR A 135 -2.25 -3.02 12.15
N HIS A 136 -2.60 -4.30 12.16
CA HIS A 136 -3.91 -4.78 11.73
C HIS A 136 -5.00 -4.40 12.73
N THR A 137 -6.09 -3.81 12.24
CA THR A 137 -7.31 -3.49 13.01
C THR A 137 -8.55 -3.77 12.16
N LYS A 138 -9.69 -4.07 12.81
CA LYS A 138 -10.95 -4.29 12.07
C LYS A 138 -11.55 -2.98 11.56
N LYS A 139 -11.42 -1.91 12.34
CA LYS A 139 -11.75 -0.55 11.92
C LYS A 139 -10.55 0.36 12.10
N PHE A 140 -10.26 1.13 11.06
CA PHE A 140 -9.24 2.15 11.11
C PHE A 140 -9.66 3.32 11.99
N SER A 141 -8.71 3.79 12.77
CA SER A 141 -8.73 5.11 13.39
C SER A 141 -7.31 5.45 13.80
N LEU A 142 -6.88 6.68 13.54
CA LEU A 142 -5.53 7.11 13.86
C LEU A 142 -5.53 8.15 14.98
N PRO A 143 -5.60 7.73 16.26
CA PRO A 143 -5.42 8.66 17.36
C PRO A 143 -3.97 9.13 17.42
N LYS A 144 -3.75 10.20 18.21
CA LYS A 144 -2.45 10.85 18.35
C LYS A 144 -1.31 9.88 18.67
N ALA A 145 -1.52 8.93 19.58
CA ALA A 145 -0.53 7.90 19.93
C ALA A 145 -0.01 7.11 18.72
N LEU A 146 -0.86 6.78 17.75
CA LEU A 146 -0.45 6.08 16.53
C LEU A 146 0.09 7.03 15.44
N LYS A 147 -0.09 8.34 15.56
CA LYS A 147 0.51 9.34 14.65
C LYS A 147 2.01 9.53 14.90
N CYS A 148 2.51 9.15 16.08
CA CYS A 148 3.88 9.40 16.52
C CYS A 148 4.68 8.11 16.74
N LEU A 149 4.31 7.02 16.04
CA LEU A 149 5.06 5.77 16.10
C LEU A 149 6.46 5.95 15.54
N PRO A 150 7.54 5.56 16.26
CA PRO A 150 8.90 5.64 15.74
C PRO A 150 9.12 4.87 14.44
N SER A 151 8.43 3.73 14.25
CA SER A 151 8.52 2.97 12.98
C SER A 151 8.02 3.74 11.76
N PHE A 152 7.28 4.83 11.95
CA PHE A 152 6.82 5.65 10.84
C PHE A 152 7.93 6.49 10.20
N GLU A 153 8.98 6.85 10.93
CA GLU A 153 10.03 7.70 10.36
C GLU A 153 10.72 7.03 9.18
N PHE A 154 10.92 5.70 9.23
CA PHE A 154 11.44 4.94 8.09
C PHE A 154 10.56 5.09 6.84
N VAL A 155 9.24 4.87 6.95
CA VAL A 155 8.36 4.99 5.76
C VAL A 155 8.23 6.44 5.29
N LYS A 156 8.36 7.41 6.20
CA LYS A 156 8.37 8.83 5.84
C LYS A 156 9.59 9.16 5.00
N GLU A 157 10.79 8.77 5.43
CA GLU A 157 12.02 8.97 4.66
C GLU A 157 11.90 8.37 3.26
N MET A 158 11.41 7.14 3.15
CA MET A 158 11.21 6.48 1.84
C MET A 158 10.20 7.20 0.93
N ILE A 159 9.16 7.83 1.50
CA ILE A 159 8.21 8.63 0.71
C ILE A 159 8.87 9.94 0.27
N GLU A 160 9.63 10.60 1.13
CA GLU A 160 10.33 11.85 0.83
C GLU A 160 11.35 11.63 -0.30
N GLU A 161 12.16 10.58 -0.21
CA GLU A 161 13.07 10.15 -1.29
C GLU A 161 12.32 9.87 -2.60
N ALA A 162 11.20 9.13 -2.55
CA ALA A 162 10.43 8.84 -3.75
C ALA A 162 9.87 10.11 -4.42
N VAL A 163 9.47 11.11 -3.63
CA VAL A 163 9.04 12.41 -4.16
C VAL A 163 10.21 13.15 -4.80
N GLU A 164 11.39 13.16 -4.17
CA GLU A 164 12.61 13.78 -4.70
C GLU A 164 13.07 13.14 -6.02
N GLU A 165 12.99 11.82 -6.12
CA GLU A 165 13.27 11.02 -7.32
C GLU A 165 12.20 11.13 -8.42
N ASN A 166 11.16 11.94 -8.20
CA ASN A 166 10.04 12.14 -9.13
C ASN A 166 9.27 10.84 -9.47
N ARG A 167 9.19 9.91 -8.52
CA ARG A 167 8.36 8.70 -8.62
C ARG A 167 6.89 9.04 -8.42
N PHE A 168 5.98 8.23 -8.96
CA PHE A 168 4.56 8.46 -8.72
C PHE A 168 4.21 8.16 -7.26
N VAL A 169 3.50 9.08 -6.62
CA VAL A 169 2.98 8.91 -5.27
C VAL A 169 1.47 9.20 -5.29
N ILE A 170 0.66 8.17 -5.06
CA ILE A 170 -0.79 8.30 -5.07
C ILE A 170 -1.31 8.14 -3.65
N ILE A 171 -1.95 9.18 -3.14
CA ILE A 171 -2.63 9.15 -1.86
C ILE A 171 -4.03 8.57 -2.07
N VAL A 172 -4.22 7.32 -1.63
CA VAL A 172 -5.48 6.58 -1.85
C VAL A 172 -6.41 6.65 -0.63
N ARG A 173 -5.88 6.93 0.56
CA ARG A 173 -6.65 7.12 1.80
C ARG A 173 -5.98 8.12 2.73
N SER A 174 -6.75 8.66 3.68
CA SER A 174 -6.21 9.43 4.82
C SER A 174 -5.37 10.66 4.42
N HIS A 175 -5.79 11.38 3.38
CA HIS A 175 -5.00 12.44 2.73
C HIS A 175 -4.45 13.48 3.69
N LYS A 176 -5.34 14.05 4.50
CA LYS A 176 -4.99 15.07 5.49
C LYS A 176 -3.85 14.63 6.39
N ILE A 177 -3.89 13.38 6.88
CA ILE A 177 -2.87 12.86 7.78
C ILE A 177 -1.54 12.66 7.04
N TRP A 178 -1.55 12.16 5.80
CA TRP A 178 -0.32 12.03 5.01
C TRP A 178 0.33 13.38 4.78
N LYS A 179 -0.44 14.39 4.37
CA LYS A 179 0.03 15.75 4.13
C LYS A 179 0.49 16.48 5.39
N GLU A 180 -0.09 16.16 6.55
CA GLU A 180 0.38 16.65 7.85
C GLU A 180 1.75 16.07 8.22
N ARG A 181 1.98 14.79 7.92
CA ARG A 181 3.17 14.04 8.36
C ARG A 181 4.34 14.10 7.37
N VAL A 182 4.05 14.18 6.08
CA VAL A 182 5.03 14.24 4.99
C VAL A 182 4.77 15.51 4.20
N ARG A 183 5.46 16.59 4.57
CA ARG A 183 5.13 17.93 4.05
C ARG A 183 5.37 18.09 2.55
N LEU A 184 6.31 17.33 1.98
CA LEU A 184 6.60 17.31 0.54
C LEU A 184 5.38 16.93 -0.31
N LEU A 185 4.42 16.19 0.25
CA LEU A 185 3.16 15.86 -0.42
C LEU A 185 2.23 17.06 -0.65
N ASN A 186 2.55 18.23 -0.11
CA ASN A 186 1.77 19.46 -0.32
C ASN A 186 2.25 20.27 -1.53
N ASN A 187 3.30 19.86 -2.24
CA ASN A 187 3.84 20.63 -3.35
C ASN A 187 2.90 20.56 -4.58
N PRO A 188 2.24 21.67 -4.97
CA PRO A 188 1.30 21.68 -6.09
C PRO A 188 1.99 21.62 -7.47
N GLU A 189 3.29 21.88 -7.55
CA GLU A 189 4.06 21.85 -8.81
C GLU A 189 4.47 20.43 -9.22
N ARG A 190 4.25 19.44 -8.34
CA ARG A 190 4.63 18.05 -8.57
C ARG A 190 3.45 17.23 -9.09
N GLU A 191 3.35 17.12 -10.41
CA GLU A 191 2.30 16.36 -11.10
C GLU A 191 2.33 14.85 -10.83
N ASN A 192 3.44 14.32 -10.33
CA ASN A 192 3.61 12.92 -9.94
C ASN A 192 2.99 12.60 -8.56
N ILE A 193 2.47 13.61 -7.84
CA ILE A 193 1.76 13.45 -6.58
C ILE A 193 0.26 13.57 -6.83
N ILE A 194 -0.48 12.49 -6.63
CA ILE A 194 -1.90 12.41 -6.99
C ILE A 194 -2.75 12.15 -5.75
N GLU A 195 -3.82 12.93 -5.59
CA GLU A 195 -4.84 12.72 -4.57
C GLU A 195 -6.12 12.14 -5.20
N THR A 196 -6.57 10.99 -4.71
CA THR A 196 -7.85 10.42 -5.17
C THR A 196 -9.07 11.13 -4.55
N ARG A 197 -10.19 11.21 -5.26
CA ARG A 197 -11.39 11.98 -4.81
C ARG A 197 -12.07 11.44 -3.54
N HIS A 198 -11.83 10.19 -3.15
CA HIS A 198 -12.60 9.51 -2.10
C HIS A 198 -11.71 8.82 -1.06
N ILE A 199 -11.42 9.56 0.02
CA ILE A 199 -10.45 9.24 1.07
C ILE A 199 -10.70 7.94 1.89
N GLN A 200 -11.88 7.34 1.77
CA GLN A 200 -12.27 6.15 2.55
C GLN A 200 -12.03 4.84 1.81
N SER A 201 -11.67 4.87 0.52
CA SER A 201 -11.67 3.68 -0.31
C SER A 201 -10.44 3.68 -1.24
N ALA A 202 -9.64 2.62 -1.13
CA ALA A 202 -8.36 2.49 -1.82
C ALA A 202 -8.46 1.94 -3.27
N TYR A 203 -9.67 1.95 -3.86
CA TYR A 203 -9.81 1.52 -5.26
C TYR A 203 -9.13 2.52 -6.20
N LEU A 204 -8.44 2.02 -7.22
CA LEU A 204 -7.90 2.79 -8.33
C LEU A 204 -8.80 2.59 -9.56
N THR A 205 -9.96 3.24 -9.56
CA THR A 205 -10.88 3.28 -10.72
C THR A 205 -10.85 4.65 -11.37
N PRO A 206 -11.27 4.81 -12.63
CA PRO A 206 -11.26 6.13 -13.29
C PRO A 206 -11.95 7.22 -12.46
N ARG A 207 -13.12 6.90 -11.88
CA ARG A 207 -13.88 7.84 -11.03
C ARG A 207 -13.18 8.27 -9.73
N LYS A 208 -12.07 7.61 -9.38
CA LYS A 208 -11.23 7.97 -8.23
C LYS A 208 -10.23 9.05 -8.57
N PHE A 209 -9.82 9.14 -9.83
CA PHE A 209 -8.92 10.16 -10.33
C PHE A 209 -9.68 11.41 -10.77
N ASN A 210 -10.84 11.23 -11.43
CA ASN A 210 -11.66 12.36 -11.88
C ASN A 210 -13.16 12.04 -11.76
N GLN A 211 -14.04 13.03 -11.65
CA GLN A 211 -15.50 12.80 -11.72
C GLN A 211 -15.92 12.30 -13.09
N ASP A 212 -15.27 12.85 -14.11
CA ASP A 212 -15.35 12.38 -15.47
C ASP A 212 -14.56 11.06 -15.58
N ALA A 213 -15.25 10.00 -16.00
CA ALA A 213 -14.64 8.69 -16.10
C ALA A 213 -13.65 8.60 -17.26
N GLU A 214 -13.78 9.44 -18.30
CA GLU A 214 -12.85 9.44 -19.44
C GLU A 214 -11.52 10.05 -19.03
N ILE A 215 -11.54 11.25 -18.43
CA ILE A 215 -10.33 11.90 -17.88
C ILE A 215 -9.69 11.02 -16.80
N GLY A 216 -10.50 10.39 -15.95
CA GLY A 216 -9.98 9.46 -14.94
C GLY A 216 -9.34 8.21 -15.55
N TYR A 217 -9.77 7.80 -16.74
CA TYR A 217 -9.21 6.65 -17.44
C TYR A 217 -7.87 7.01 -18.08
N GLU A 218 -7.71 8.23 -18.61
CA GLU A 218 -6.41 8.73 -19.09
C GLU A 218 -5.33 8.63 -18.01
N GLU A 219 -5.66 8.94 -16.75
CA GLU A 219 -4.71 8.78 -15.64
C GLU A 219 -4.36 7.31 -15.37
N ILE A 220 -5.32 6.39 -15.48
CA ILE A 220 -5.07 4.95 -15.40
C ILE A 220 -4.16 4.48 -16.55
N GLN A 221 -4.37 4.99 -17.77
CA GLN A 221 -3.54 4.69 -18.94
C GLN A 221 -2.10 5.20 -18.75
N ARG A 222 -1.94 6.45 -18.30
CA ARG A 222 -0.65 7.07 -17.98
C ARG A 222 0.13 6.25 -16.95
N LEU A 223 -0.53 5.82 -15.87
CA LEU A 223 0.09 4.98 -14.84
C LEU A 223 0.50 3.61 -15.40
N ALA A 224 -0.34 2.98 -16.22
CA ALA A 224 -0.01 1.69 -16.84
C ALA A 224 1.19 1.81 -17.78
N GLU A 225 1.21 2.83 -18.66
CA GLU A 225 2.31 3.11 -19.58
C GLU A 225 3.63 3.31 -18.83
N TYR A 226 3.58 4.11 -17.75
CA TYR A 226 4.73 4.35 -16.89
C TYR A 226 5.30 3.04 -16.29
N LEU A 227 4.44 2.21 -15.71
CA LEU A 227 4.84 0.93 -15.11
C LEU A 227 5.39 -0.05 -16.15
N ILE A 228 4.78 -0.13 -17.33
CA ILE A 228 5.24 -0.94 -18.46
C ILE A 228 6.62 -0.47 -18.93
N GLY A 229 6.80 0.84 -19.08
CA GLY A 229 8.07 1.44 -19.48
C GLY A 229 9.20 1.11 -18.51
N VAL A 230 8.93 1.16 -17.20
CA VAL A 230 9.90 0.76 -16.16
C VAL A 230 10.23 -0.73 -16.25
N ASP A 231 9.24 -1.62 -16.40
CA ASP A 231 9.48 -3.07 -16.50
C ASP A 231 10.33 -3.44 -17.72
N ARG A 232 10.10 -2.77 -18.87
CA ARG A 232 10.91 -2.96 -20.08
C ARG A 232 12.38 -2.56 -19.86
N ARG A 233 12.64 -1.41 -19.23
CA ARG A 233 14.00 -0.93 -18.93
C ARG A 233 14.77 -1.85 -17.98
N LYS A 234 14.08 -2.58 -17.08
CA LYS A 234 14.72 -3.55 -16.19
C LYS A 234 15.10 -4.88 -16.87
N LYS A 235 14.64 -5.12 -18.09
CA LYS A 235 14.86 -6.38 -18.86
C LYS A 235 15.85 -6.24 -20.01
N GLY A 236 16.15 -5.02 -20.45
CA GLY A 236 17.21 -4.70 -21.41
C GLY A 236 18.49 -4.34 -20.68
#